data_AF-A0A3S9ZF43-F1
#
_entry.id   AF-A0A3S9ZF43-F1
#
_cell.length_a   1.000
_cell.length_b   1.000
_cell.length_c   1.000
_cell.angle_alpha   90.00
_cell.angle_beta   90.00
_cell.angle_gamma   90.00
#
_symmetry.space_group_name_H-M   'P 1'
#
loop_
_entity.id
_entity.type
_entity.pdbx_description
1 polymer ?
#
loop_
_entity_poly.entity_id
_entity_poly.type
_entity_poly.pdbx_seq_one_letter_code
_entity_poly.pdbx_strand_id
1 'polypeptide(L)'
;MPVELAELVGLIGRALDAGSFERAAALAFRLREHTVRAFGVEHPNTLEALSLEAFVAHRSENHRVATTTCLELARIRFLRSDPRAREELTRAVAAWRLVDDVPFAVEHGQALLGLWTALVERHGPAPEDAELMRRVNRRIHGLANAPGGHVTGVA
;
A
#
# COMPACT_ATOMS: atom_id res chain seq x y z
N MET A 1 -20.31 3.54 8.89
CA MET A 1 -20.16 2.37 7.99
C MET A 1 -21.47 1.59 8.02
N PRO A 2 -22.12 1.36 6.86
CA PRO A 2 -23.26 0.44 6.74
C PRO A 2 -22.99 -0.96 7.33
N VAL A 3 -24.03 -1.61 7.86
CA VAL A 3 -23.95 -2.91 8.55
C VAL A 3 -23.41 -4.02 7.64
N GLU A 4 -23.86 -4.05 6.40
CA GLU A 4 -23.48 -5.06 5.41
C GLU A 4 -21.97 -5.00 5.09
N LEU A 5 -21.40 -3.78 5.13
CA LEU A 5 -19.97 -3.60 4.97
C LEU A 5 -19.21 -4.10 6.21
N ALA A 6 -19.73 -3.87 7.42
CA ALA A 6 -19.12 -4.38 8.64
C ALA A 6 -19.12 -5.92 8.70
N GLU A 7 -20.18 -6.57 8.22
CA GLU A 7 -20.25 -8.03 8.10
C GLU A 7 -19.20 -8.59 7.12
N LEU A 8 -19.05 -7.96 5.95
CA LEU A 8 -18.04 -8.34 4.97
C LEU A 8 -16.62 -8.16 5.53
N VAL A 9 -16.35 -7.07 6.26
CA VAL A 9 -15.08 -6.87 6.97
C VAL A 9 -14.82 -8.01 7.96
N GLY A 10 -15.83 -8.40 8.75
CA GLY A 10 -15.71 -9.52 9.69
C GLY A 10 -15.46 -10.87 9.01
N LEU A 11 -16.06 -11.11 7.84
CA LEU A 11 -15.81 -12.32 7.04
C LEU A 11 -14.39 -12.35 6.47
N ILE A 12 -13.87 -11.19 6.03
CA ILE A 12 -12.49 -11.05 5.56
C ILE A 12 -11.51 -11.37 6.69
N GLY A 13 -11.72 -10.80 7.89
CA GLY A 13 -10.89 -11.07 9.06
C GLY A 13 -10.81 -12.56 9.39
N ARG A 14 -11.96 -13.23 9.49
CA ARG A 14 -12.01 -14.68 9.73
C ARG A 14 -11.31 -15.51 8.64
N ALA A 15 -11.42 -15.09 7.38
CA ALA A 15 -10.73 -15.77 6.29
C ALA A 15 -9.21 -15.62 6.39
N LEU A 16 -8.71 -14.44 6.78
CA LEU A 16 -7.28 -14.22 7.02
C LEU A 16 -6.77 -15.03 8.21
N ASP A 17 -7.52 -15.07 9.32
CA ASP A 17 -7.16 -15.84 10.52
C ASP A 17 -7.09 -17.34 10.23
N ALA A 18 -7.94 -17.83 9.32
CA ALA A 18 -7.94 -19.21 8.83
C ALA A 18 -6.91 -19.48 7.72
N GLY A 19 -6.06 -18.51 7.34
CA GLY A 19 -5.11 -18.64 6.23
C GLY A 19 -5.74 -18.78 4.84
N SER A 20 -7.04 -18.52 4.72
CA SER A 20 -7.80 -18.62 3.47
C SER A 20 -7.67 -17.35 2.61
N PHE A 21 -6.45 -17.05 2.16
CA PHE A 21 -6.10 -15.80 1.47
C PHE A 21 -6.90 -15.55 0.19
N GLU A 22 -7.14 -16.57 -0.62
CA GLU A 22 -7.95 -16.45 -1.85
C GLU A 22 -9.39 -16.04 -1.53
N ARG A 23 -9.97 -16.62 -0.47
CA ARG A 23 -11.31 -16.26 0.01
C ARG A 23 -11.33 -14.83 0.53
N ALA A 24 -10.31 -14.42 1.31
CA ALA A 24 -10.19 -13.07 1.79
C ALA A 24 -10.09 -12.06 0.63
N ALA A 25 -9.32 -12.37 -0.41
CA ALA A 25 -9.16 -11.53 -1.59
C ALA A 25 -10.47 -11.40 -2.37
N ALA A 26 -11.19 -12.51 -2.58
CA ALA A 26 -12.49 -12.49 -3.25
C ALA A 26 -13.53 -11.64 -2.48
N LEU A 27 -13.54 -11.74 -1.15
CA LEU A 27 -14.43 -10.93 -0.31
C LEU A 27 -14.06 -9.45 -0.34
N ALA A 28 -12.77 -9.10 -0.27
CA ALA A 28 -12.30 -7.72 -0.35
C ALA A 28 -12.61 -7.07 -1.71
N PHE A 29 -12.37 -7.80 -2.81
CA PHE A 29 -12.74 -7.36 -4.15
C PHE A 29 -14.25 -7.10 -4.27
N ARG A 30 -15.09 -8.01 -3.76
CA ARG A 30 -16.56 -7.84 -3.75
C ARG A 30 -16.99 -6.61 -2.95
N LEU A 31 -16.36 -6.37 -1.80
CA LEU A 31 -16.62 -5.20 -0.96
C LEU A 31 -16.28 -3.91 -1.73
N ARG A 32 -15.09 -3.84 -2.33
CA ARG A 32 -14.67 -2.71 -3.17
C ARG A 32 -15.68 -2.44 -4.29
N GLU A 33 -15.98 -3.46 -5.09
CA GLU A 33 -16.94 -3.38 -6.20
C GLU A 33 -18.31 -2.88 -5.76
N HIS A 34 -18.81 -3.38 -4.63
CA HIS A 34 -20.08 -2.92 -4.07
C HIS A 34 -20.01 -1.45 -3.66
N THR A 35 -18.96 -1.02 -2.94
CA THR A 35 -18.81 0.36 -2.49
C THR A 35 -18.62 1.35 -3.65
N VAL A 36 -17.87 0.98 -4.69
CA VAL A 36 -17.72 1.79 -5.91
C VAL A 36 -19.07 2.01 -6.58
N ARG A 37 -19.87 0.95 -6.76
CA ARG A 37 -21.21 1.05 -7.38
C ARG A 37 -22.19 1.86 -6.53
N ALA A 38 -22.15 1.70 -5.21
CA ALA A 38 -23.09 2.34 -4.31
C ALA A 38 -22.76 3.82 -4.04
N PHE A 39 -21.47 4.17 -3.96
CA PHE A 39 -21.04 5.47 -3.45
C PHE A 39 -20.05 6.22 -4.34
N GLY A 40 -19.44 5.57 -5.32
CA GLY A 40 -18.39 6.14 -6.18
C GLY A 40 -16.96 5.89 -5.66
N VAL A 41 -15.98 6.11 -6.54
CA VAL A 41 -14.58 5.68 -6.37
C VAL A 41 -13.84 6.36 -5.21
N GLU A 42 -14.12 7.64 -4.93
CA GLU A 42 -13.44 8.38 -3.86
C GLU A 42 -14.30 8.55 -2.60
N HIS A 43 -15.45 7.89 -2.50
CA HIS A 43 -16.28 7.97 -1.30
C HIS A 43 -15.55 7.34 -0.10
N PRO A 44 -15.66 7.87 1.13
CA PRO A 44 -14.96 7.34 2.30
C PRO A 44 -15.10 5.82 2.50
N ASN A 45 -16.31 5.26 2.36
CA ASN A 45 -16.51 3.81 2.47
C ASN A 45 -15.75 3.02 1.38
N THR A 46 -15.60 3.58 0.19
CA THR A 46 -14.84 2.96 -0.91
C THR A 46 -13.35 3.00 -0.63
N LEU A 47 -12.84 4.09 -0.05
CA LEU A 47 -11.45 4.19 0.38
C LEU A 47 -11.14 3.21 1.53
N GLU A 48 -12.07 2.99 2.46
CA GLU A 48 -11.91 1.95 3.50
C GLU A 48 -11.89 0.53 2.89
N ALA A 49 -12.74 0.26 1.89
CA ALA A 49 -12.74 -1.02 1.18
C ALA A 49 -11.42 -1.27 0.43
N LEU A 50 -10.88 -0.26 -0.24
CA LEU A 50 -9.57 -0.31 -0.89
C LEU A 50 -8.43 -0.51 0.12
N SER A 51 -8.50 0.14 1.29
CA SER A 51 -7.49 -0.04 2.36
C SER A 51 -7.49 -1.49 2.85
N LEU A 52 -8.66 -2.09 3.02
CA LEU A 52 -8.78 -3.50 3.40
C LEU A 52 -8.30 -4.46 2.30
N GLU A 53 -8.59 -4.17 1.04
CA GLU A 53 -8.06 -4.94 -0.09
C GLU A 53 -6.53 -4.89 -0.15
N ALA A 54 -5.93 -3.72 0.08
CA ALA A 54 -4.48 -3.58 0.17
C ALA A 54 -3.89 -4.39 1.34
N PHE A 55 -4.57 -4.40 2.49
CA PHE A 55 -4.18 -5.24 3.63
C PHE A 55 -4.23 -6.72 3.28
N VAL A 56 -5.30 -7.20 2.66
CA VAL A 56 -5.42 -8.59 2.21
C VAL A 56 -4.32 -8.93 1.19
N ALA A 57 -4.05 -8.05 0.22
CA ALA A 57 -2.97 -8.22 -0.74
C ALA A 57 -1.61 -8.38 -0.04
N HIS A 58 -1.32 -7.53 0.96
CA HIS A 58 -0.09 -7.64 1.75
C HIS A 58 0.01 -8.98 2.50
N ARG A 59 -1.10 -9.41 3.13
CA ARG A 59 -1.17 -10.70 3.85
C ARG A 59 -1.03 -11.91 2.92
N SER A 60 -1.40 -11.74 1.65
CA SER A 60 -1.32 -12.76 0.60
C SER A 60 -0.03 -12.66 -0.22
N GLU A 61 1.00 -11.97 0.30
CA GLU A 61 2.30 -11.77 -0.35
C GLU A 61 2.26 -11.01 -1.69
N ASN A 62 1.11 -10.43 -2.04
CA ASN A 62 0.97 -9.56 -3.20
C ASN A 62 1.39 -8.14 -2.85
N HIS A 63 2.70 -7.99 -2.62
CA HIS A 63 3.31 -6.75 -2.13
C HIS A 63 3.22 -5.60 -3.13
N ARG A 64 3.26 -5.88 -4.43
CA ARG A 64 3.13 -4.85 -5.47
C ARG A 64 1.75 -4.19 -5.44
N VAL A 65 0.69 -4.99 -5.40
CA VAL A 65 -0.69 -4.49 -5.28
C VAL A 65 -0.88 -3.73 -3.97
N ALA A 66 -0.38 -4.25 -2.86
CA ALA A 66 -0.44 -3.56 -1.58
C ALA A 66 0.28 -2.19 -1.62
N THR A 67 1.48 -2.12 -2.21
CA THR A 67 2.22 -0.86 -2.38
C THR A 67 1.45 0.15 -3.21
N THR A 68 0.97 -0.24 -4.40
CA THR A 68 0.28 0.69 -5.31
C THR A 68 -1.01 1.21 -4.69
N THR A 69 -1.80 0.32 -4.07
CA THR A 69 -3.10 0.70 -3.49
C THR A 69 -2.92 1.60 -2.27
N CYS A 70 -1.99 1.28 -1.35
CA CYS A 70 -1.71 2.14 -0.20
C CYS A 70 -1.15 3.51 -0.62
N LEU A 71 -0.29 3.57 -1.65
CA LEU A 71 0.26 4.82 -2.15
C LEU A 71 -0.82 5.72 -2.76
N GLU A 72 -1.74 5.15 -3.54
CA GLU A 72 -2.87 5.90 -4.11
C GLU A 72 -3.83 6.38 -3.02
N LEU A 73 -4.13 5.55 -2.03
CA LEU A 73 -4.92 5.96 -0.85
C LEU A 73 -4.25 7.11 -0.10
N ALA A 74 -2.94 7.04 0.12
CA ALA A 74 -2.18 8.11 0.74
C ALA A 74 -2.31 9.42 -0.06
N ARG A 75 -2.26 9.35 -1.40
CA ARG A 75 -2.40 10.51 -2.28
C ARG A 75 -3.79 11.13 -2.20
N ILE A 76 -4.85 10.32 -2.31
CA ILE A 76 -6.24 10.79 -2.21
C ILE A 76 -6.51 11.43 -0.84
N ARG A 77 -6.08 10.77 0.24
CA ARG A 77 -6.23 11.28 1.60
C ARG A 77 -5.42 12.56 1.81
N PHE A 78 -4.20 12.64 1.27
CA PHE A 78 -3.38 13.85 1.32
C PHE A 78 -4.07 15.02 0.60
N LEU A 79 -4.58 14.83 -0.61
CA LEU A 79 -5.29 15.90 -1.34
C LEU A 79 -6.50 16.43 -0.56
N ARG A 80 -7.11 15.60 0.28
CA ARG A 80 -8.28 15.93 1.11
C ARG A 80 -7.94 16.39 2.54
N SER A 81 -6.66 16.53 2.88
CA SER A 81 -6.21 16.86 4.24
C SER A 81 -6.64 15.86 5.31
N ASP A 82 -6.83 14.59 4.93
CA ASP A 82 -7.09 13.51 5.88
C ASP A 82 -5.77 13.08 6.55
N PRO A 83 -5.67 13.15 7.90
CA PRO A 83 -4.44 12.79 8.63
C PRO A 83 -4.02 11.33 8.41
N ARG A 84 -4.93 10.45 8.00
CA ARG A 84 -4.64 9.03 7.71
C ARG A 84 -3.75 8.84 6.47
N ALA A 85 -3.47 9.89 5.69
CA ALA A 85 -2.50 9.83 4.60
C ALA A 85 -1.14 9.28 5.05
N ARG A 86 -0.67 9.67 6.24
CA ARG A 86 0.62 9.19 6.78
C ARG A 86 0.59 7.71 7.17
N GLU A 87 -0.54 7.22 7.68
CA GLU A 87 -0.72 5.79 7.98
C GLU A 87 -0.69 4.96 6.70
N GLU A 88 -1.39 5.38 5.65
CA GLU A 88 -1.38 4.67 4.36
C GLU A 88 0.01 4.68 3.73
N LEU A 89 0.74 5.79 3.85
CA LEU A 89 2.11 5.88 3.37
C LEU A 89 3.06 4.94 4.13
N THR A 90 2.86 4.79 5.44
CA THR A 90 3.59 3.82 6.27
C THR A 90 3.31 2.38 5.83
N ARG A 91 2.05 2.04 5.55
CA ARG A 91 1.67 0.72 5.02
C ARG A 91 2.26 0.48 3.63
N ALA A 92 2.26 1.50 2.77
CA ALA A 92 2.89 1.43 1.45
C ALA A 92 4.38 1.10 1.54
N VAL A 93 5.12 1.78 2.44
CA VAL A 93 6.55 1.48 2.70
C VAL A 93 6.75 0.07 3.24
N ALA A 94 5.88 -0.39 4.15
CA ALA A 94 5.98 -1.74 4.70
C ALA A 94 5.84 -2.83 3.62
N ALA A 95 4.85 -2.70 2.73
CA ALA A 95 4.68 -3.60 1.59
C ALA A 95 5.81 -3.47 0.56
N TRP A 96 6.21 -2.24 0.24
CA TRP A 96 7.23 -1.94 -0.77
C TRP A 96 8.59 -2.57 -0.45
N ARG A 97 8.93 -2.65 0.84
CA ARG A 97 10.17 -3.30 1.32
C ARG A 97 10.21 -4.81 1.04
N LEU A 98 9.10 -5.42 0.70
CA LEU A 98 9.01 -6.85 0.38
C LEU A 98 8.93 -7.09 -1.14
N VAL A 99 9.06 -6.04 -1.97
CA VAL A 99 9.06 -6.17 -3.43
C VAL A 99 10.46 -6.43 -3.95
N ASP A 100 10.63 -7.55 -4.66
CA ASP A 100 11.90 -7.97 -5.28
C ASP A 100 12.09 -7.42 -6.71
N ASP A 101 11.00 -7.03 -7.38
CA ASP A 101 11.02 -6.41 -8.70
C ASP A 101 11.73 -5.05 -8.64
N VAL A 102 12.98 -5.01 -9.09
CA VAL A 102 13.88 -3.85 -8.95
C VAL A 102 13.34 -2.60 -9.65
N PRO A 103 12.96 -2.62 -10.95
CA PRO A 103 12.33 -1.48 -11.60
C PRO A 103 11.13 -0.93 -10.82
N PHE A 104 10.21 -1.80 -10.42
CA PHE A 104 9.03 -1.39 -9.63
C PHE A 104 9.44 -0.78 -8.29
N ALA A 105 10.39 -1.40 -7.59
CA ALA A 105 10.85 -0.93 -6.29
C ALA A 105 11.55 0.44 -6.39
N VAL A 106 12.34 0.70 -7.43
CA VAL A 106 12.95 2.02 -7.64
C VAL A 106 11.89 3.08 -7.91
N GLU A 107 11.01 2.83 -8.88
CA GLU A 107 9.94 3.77 -9.27
C GLU A 107 9.03 4.12 -8.09
N HIS A 108 8.48 3.10 -7.43
CA HIS A 108 7.53 3.31 -6.34
C HIS A 108 8.22 3.85 -5.08
N GLY A 109 9.50 3.55 -4.89
CA GLY A 109 10.31 4.16 -3.83
C GLY A 109 10.45 5.67 -4.03
N GLN A 110 10.68 6.13 -5.26
CA GLN A 110 10.76 7.56 -5.58
C GLN A 110 9.40 8.24 -5.37
N ALA A 111 8.31 7.59 -5.81
CA ALA A 111 6.96 8.11 -5.58
C ALA A 111 6.62 8.20 -4.08
N LEU A 112 7.02 7.21 -3.27
CA LEU A 112 6.91 7.25 -1.82
C LEU A 112 7.63 8.46 -1.22
N LEU A 113 8.89 8.70 -1.59
CA LEU A 113 9.65 9.85 -1.11
C LEU A 113 9.01 11.18 -1.53
N GLY A 114 8.56 11.29 -2.78
CA GLY A 114 7.91 12.50 -3.28
C GLY A 114 6.65 12.86 -2.50
N LEU A 115 5.77 11.88 -2.27
CA LEU A 115 4.57 12.11 -1.48
C LEU A 115 4.88 12.37 0.01
N TRP A 116 5.87 11.68 0.59
CA TRP A 116 6.27 11.90 1.97
C TRP A 116 6.82 13.31 2.20
N THR A 117 7.64 13.81 1.28
CA THR A 117 8.16 15.19 1.31
C THR A 117 7.02 16.20 1.28
N ALA A 118 6.09 16.08 0.32
CA ALA A 118 4.94 16.97 0.22
C ALA A 118 4.06 16.95 1.49
N LEU A 119 3.93 15.78 2.11
CA LEU A 119 3.18 15.61 3.35
C LEU A 119 3.86 16.33 4.52
N VAL A 120 5.17 16.16 4.68
CA VAL A 120 5.97 16.83 5.72
C VAL A 120 5.98 18.35 5.53
N GLU A 121 6.11 18.83 4.29
CA GLU A 121 6.05 20.26 3.97
C GLU A 121 4.71 20.89 4.37
N ARG A 122 3.59 20.18 4.15
CA ARG A 122 2.25 20.72 4.43
C ARG A 122 1.81 20.57 5.89
N HIS A 123 2.17 19.47 6.55
CA HIS A 123 1.62 19.10 7.87
C HIS A 123 2.67 19.03 8.97
N GLY A 124 3.94 19.28 8.65
CA GLY A 124 5.06 19.10 9.56
C GLY A 124 5.48 17.62 9.71
N PRO A 125 6.71 17.39 10.21
CA PRO A 125 7.24 16.05 10.42
C PRO A 125 6.64 15.38 11.66
N ALA A 126 6.40 14.08 11.56
CA ALA A 126 6.18 13.18 12.69
C ALA A 126 7.50 12.50 13.11
N PRO A 127 7.63 11.99 14.35
CA PRO A 127 8.87 11.39 14.86
C PRO A 127 9.46 10.28 13.97
N GLU A 128 8.60 9.45 13.36
CA GLU A 128 9.01 8.29 12.56
C GLU A 128 9.38 8.65 11.11
N ASP A 129 8.96 9.82 10.61
CA ASP A 129 9.07 10.20 9.19
C ASP A 129 10.52 10.18 8.71
N ALA A 130 11.42 10.80 9.47
CA ALA A 130 12.81 10.94 9.08
C ALA A 130 13.51 9.58 8.93
N GLU A 131 13.20 8.61 9.81
CA GLU A 131 13.80 7.28 9.72
C GLU A 131 13.23 6.46 8.55
N LEU A 132 11.92 6.55 8.30
CA LEU A 132 11.29 5.87 7.17
C LEU A 132 11.81 6.41 5.83
N MET A 133 11.87 7.72 5.66
CA MET A 133 12.41 8.35 4.44
C MET A 133 13.88 7.96 4.22
N ARG A 134 14.72 7.95 5.27
CA ARG A 134 16.10 7.49 5.16
C ARG A 134 16.20 6.02 4.74
N ARG A 135 15.33 5.14 5.25
CA ARG A 135 15.28 3.72 4.84
C ARG A 135 14.91 3.56 3.38
N VAL A 136 13.88 4.27 2.94
CA VAL A 136 13.44 4.24 1.53
C VAL A 136 14.58 4.72 0.63
N ASN A 137 15.20 5.85 0.96
CA ASN A 137 16.29 6.41 0.18
C ASN A 137 17.49 5.44 0.07
N ARG A 138 17.92 4.83 1.19
CA ARG A 138 19.01 3.85 1.21
C ARG A 138 18.73 2.65 0.32
N ARG A 139 17.50 2.10 0.36
CA ARG A 139 17.15 0.94 -0.46
C ARG A 139 17.13 1.28 -1.95
N ILE A 140 16.53 2.40 -2.36
CA ILE A 140 16.51 2.82 -3.77
C ILE A 140 17.93 2.96 -4.31
N HIS A 141 18.81 3.64 -3.55
CA HIS A 141 20.21 3.79 -3.93
C HIS A 141 20.94 2.44 -3.99
N GLY A 142 20.68 1.54 -3.04
CA GLY A 142 21.25 0.18 -3.07
C GLY A 142 20.80 -0.62 -4.29
N LEU A 143 19.53 -0.51 -4.67
CA LEU A 143 18.95 -1.19 -5.84
C LEU A 143 19.47 -0.62 -7.17
N ALA A 144 19.60 0.70 -7.27
CA ALA A 144 20.09 1.37 -8.47
C ALA A 144 21.60 1.15 -8.72
N ASN A 145 22.37 0.94 -7.65
CA ASN A 145 23.82 0.74 -7.70
C ASN A 145 24.23 -0.74 -7.60
N ALA A 146 23.28 -1.67 -7.49
CA ALA A 146 23.58 -3.09 -7.48
C ALA A 146 24.13 -3.49 -8.86
N PRO A 147 25.35 -4.06 -8.96
CA PRO A 147 25.88 -4.52 -10.23
C PRO A 147 24.95 -5.63 -10.75
N GLY A 148 24.32 -5.38 -11.90
CA GLY A 148 23.41 -6.33 -12.53
C GLY A 148 24.12 -7.67 -12.74
N GLY A 149 23.55 -8.73 -12.15
CA GLY A 149 24.08 -10.08 -12.24
C GLY A 149 24.35 -10.48 -13.68
N HIS A 150 25.62 -10.41 -14.09
CA HIS A 150 26.10 -11.06 -15.30
C HIS A 150 26.24 -12.55 -14.96
N VAL A 151 25.19 -13.30 -15.27
CA VAL A 151 25.36 -14.70 -15.66
C VAL A 151 25.95 -14.69 -17.06
N THR A 152 27.27 -14.88 -17.13
CA THR A 152 28.00 -15.41 -18.28
C THR A 152 28.94 -16.43 -17.65
N GLY A 153 28.65 -17.72 -17.65
CA GLY A 153 28.52 -18.54 -18.85
C GLY A 153 29.75 -19.43 -18.84
N VAL A 154 29.57 -20.66 -18.34
CA VAL A 154 30.56 -21.73 -18.41
C VAL A 154 30.80 -22.05 -19.89
N ALA A 155 32.05 -21.93 -20.33
CA ALA A 155 32.66 -22.75 -21.37
C ALA A 155 34.18 -22.58 -21.30
#